data_AF-A0A7V6UDS0-F1
#
_entry.id   AF-A0A7V6UDS0-F1
#
_cell.length_a   1.000
_cell.length_b   1.000
_cell.length_c   1.000
_cell.angle_alpha   90.00
_cell.angle_beta   90.00
_cell.angle_gamma   90.00
#
_symmetry.space_group_name_H-M   'P 1'
#
loop_
_entity.id
_entity.type
_entity.pdbx_description
1 polymer ?
#
loop_
_entity_poly.entity_id
_entity_poly.type
_entity_poly.pdbx_seq_one_letter_code
_entity_poly.pdbx_strand_id
1 'polypeptide(L)' 'VTVPDLICIVSDDTKQPVTNPNFEPGLRVSVIGLPAPKEWRTSEGLKVFGPKHFGYDIEYVPIEKKF' A
#
# COMPACT_ATOMS: atom_id res chain seq x y z
N VAL A 1 -7.22 -0.01 0.76
CA VAL A 1 -5.94 0.16 0.05
C VAL A 1 -5.25 -1.18 0.05
N THR A 2 -4.79 -1.65 -1.11
CA THR A 2 -4.06 -2.92 -1.25
C THR A 2 -3.03 -2.74 -2.36
N VAL A 3 -2.01 -3.59 -2.40
CA VAL A 3 -1.09 -3.69 -3.55
C VAL A 3 -1.91 -3.83 -4.86
N PRO A 4 -1.56 -3.14 -5.96
CA PRO A 4 -0.35 -2.33 -6.19
C PRO A 4 -0.40 -0.87 -5.73
N ASP A 5 -1.45 -0.40 -5.04
CA ASP A 5 -1.41 0.95 -4.47
C ASP A 5 -0.26 1.04 -3.45
N LEU A 6 0.48 2.15 -3.49
CA LEU A 6 1.62 2.35 -2.60
C LEU A 6 1.10 2.74 -1.21
N ILE A 7 1.60 2.05 -0.18
CA ILE A 7 1.28 2.32 1.23
C ILE A 7 2.56 2.85 1.88
N CYS A 8 2.54 4.11 2.28
CA CYS A 8 3.63 4.79 2.96
C CYS A 8 3.29 5.01 4.43
N ILE A 9 4.28 4.84 5.31
CA ILE A 9 4.15 5.08 6.75
C ILE A 9 5.12 6.21 7.13
N VAL A 10 4.62 7.20 7.86
CA VAL A 10 5.41 8.36 8.32
C VAL A 10 5.25 8.51 9.83
N SER A 11 6.36 8.69 10.54
CA SER A 11 6.33 8.95 11.99
C SER A 11 5.74 10.33 12.25
N ASP A 12 4.77 10.41 13.16
CA ASP A 12 4.16 11.68 13.52
C ASP A 12 5.11 12.58 14.32
N ASP A 13 6.09 11.99 15.02
CA ASP A 13 7.02 12.72 15.87
C ASP A 13 8.20 13.27 15.07
N THR A 14 8.80 12.46 14.19
CA THR A 14 10.02 12.85 13.44
C THR A 14 9.73 13.36 12.03
N LYS A 15 8.52 13.11 11.51
CA LYS A 15 8.13 13.36 10.11
C LYS A 15 9.00 12.62 9.08
N GLN A 16 9.69 11.56 9.49
CA GLN A 16 10.49 10.71 8.62
C GLN A 16 9.71 9.45 8.18
N PRO A 17 10.06 8.87 7.02
CA PRO A 17 9.48 7.60 6.58
C PRO A 17 9.84 6.48 7.57
N VAL A 18 8.87 5.60 7.82
CA VAL A 18 9.05 4.36 8.59
C VAL A 18 9.09 3.20 7.60
N THR A 19 10.26 2.62 7.41
CA THR A 19 10.48 1.47 6.51
C THR A 19 10.43 0.15 7.28
N ASN A 20 9.99 -0.94 6.65
CA ASN A 20 10.04 -2.25 7.29
C ASN A 20 11.51 -2.66 7.55
N PRO A 21 11.85 -3.25 8.72
CA PRO A 21 10.99 -3.61 9.85
C PRO A 21 11.03 -2.58 11.01
N ASN A 22 11.41 -1.33 10.76
CA ASN A 22 11.78 -0.32 11.76
C ASN A 22 10.57 0.31 12.50
N PHE A 23 9.73 -0.51 13.14
CA PHE A 23 8.60 -0.07 13.96
C PHE A 23 8.74 -0.57 15.41
N GLU A 24 8.17 0.19 16.34
CA GLU A 24 8.17 -0.14 17.77
C GLU A 24 6.77 0.08 18.36
N PRO A 25 6.37 -0.69 19.38
CA PRO A 25 5.11 -0.45 20.09
C PRO A 25 5.03 0.98 20.62
N GLY A 26 3.89 1.65 20.36
CA GLY A 26 3.66 3.03 20.77
C GLY A 26 4.09 4.09 19.76
N LEU A 27 4.77 3.71 18.66
CA LEU A 27 5.09 4.64 17.58
C LEU A 27 3.80 5.18 16.94
N ARG A 28 3.62 6.51 17.01
CA ARG A 28 2.51 7.20 16.34
C ARG A 28 2.87 7.44 14.88
N VAL A 29 1.97 7.03 13.98
CA VAL A 29 2.20 7.10 12.55
C VAL A 29 0.98 7.58 11.80
N SER A 30 1.23 8.28 10.71
CA SER A 30 0.28 8.55 9.65
C SER A 30 0.51 7.57 8.49
N VAL A 31 -0.56 6.98 7.97
CA VAL A 31 -0.53 6.06 6.81
C VAL A 31 -1.08 6.77 5.59
N ILE A 32 -0.31 6.80 4.51
CA ILE A 32 -0.65 7.47 3.26
C ILE A 32 -0.76 6.41 2.16
N GLY A 33 -1.92 6.35 1.51
CA GLY A 33 -2.10 5.55 0.30
C GLY A 33 -1.94 6.41 -0.95
N LEU A 34 -1.22 5.91 -1.96
CA LEU A 34 -1.01 6.59 -3.24
C LEU A 34 -1.45 5.68 -4.39
N PRO A 35 -2.09 6.23 -5.44
CA PRO A 35 -2.52 5.47 -6.61
C PRO A 35 -1.38 4.68 -7.25
N ALA A 36 -1.60 3.40 -7.52
CA ALA A 36 -0.66 2.60 -8.30
C ALA A 36 -0.43 3.20 -9.71
N PRO A 37 0.79 3.12 -10.28
CA PRO A 37 1.01 3.40 -11.70
C PRO A 37 0.08 2.59 -12.61
N LYS A 38 -0.31 3.15 -13.76
CA LYS A 38 -1.29 2.55 -14.68
C LYS A 38 -0.87 1.16 -15.18
N GLU A 39 0.43 0.93 -15.33
CA GLU A 39 1.03 -0.31 -15.80
C GLU A 39 0.69 -1.48 -14.87
N TRP A 40 0.68 -1.25 -13.56
CA TRP A 40 0.36 -2.26 -12.54
C TRP A 40 -1.14 -2.56 -12.40
N ARG A 41 -2.00 -1.72 -12.99
CA ARG A 41 -3.46 -1.84 -12.92
C ARG A 41 -4.05 -2.68 -14.06
N THR A 42 -3.21 -3.16 -14.98
CA THR A 42 -3.60 -4.06 -16.07
C THR A 42 -3.89 -5.47 -15.55
N SER A 43 -4.55 -6.31 -16.34
CA SER A 43 -4.78 -7.72 -15.97
C SER A 43 -3.47 -8.45 -15.66
N GLU A 44 -2.44 -8.24 -16.48
CA GLU A 44 -1.13 -8.87 -16.28
C GLU A 44 -0.39 -8.28 -15.07
N GLY A 45 -0.46 -6.96 -14.88
CA GLY A 45 0.09 -6.28 -13.70
C GLY A 45 -0.50 -6.83 -12.40
N LEU A 46 -1.83 -7.00 -12.34
CA LEU A 46 -2.53 -7.52 -11.16
C LEU A 46 -2.29 -9.02 -10.93
N LYS A 47 -2.02 -9.81 -11.97
CA LYS A 47 -1.61 -11.22 -11.81
C LYS A 47 -0.26 -11.35 -11.10
N VAL A 48 0.66 -10.42 -11.34
CA VAL A 48 2.03 -10.47 -10.81
C VAL A 48 2.19 -9.63 -9.53
N PHE A 49 1.41 -8.57 -9.36
CA PHE A 49 1.57 -7.62 -8.26
C PHE A 49 0.23 -7.10 -7.72
N GLY A 50 -0.81 -7.92 -7.79
CA GLY A 50 -2.10 -7.69 -7.12
C GLY A 50 -2.25 -8.53 -5.84
N PRO A 51 -3.34 -8.34 -5.07
CA PRO A 51 -3.53 -9.02 -3.78
C PRO A 51 -3.51 -10.54 -3.88
N LYS A 52 -4.12 -11.08 -4.95
CA LYS A 52 -4.16 -12.53 -5.24
C LYS A 52 -2.78 -13.14 -5.47
N HIS A 53 -1.82 -12.37 -6.00
CA HIS A 53 -0.45 -12.83 -6.17
C HIS A 53 0.19 -13.18 -4.81
N PHE A 54 -0.16 -12.44 -3.77
CA PHE A 54 0.31 -12.66 -2.39
C PHE A 54 -0.58 -13.61 -1.58
N GLY A 55 -1.50 -14.33 -2.23
CA GLY A 55 -2.38 -15.31 -1.59
C GLY A 55 -3.61 -14.72 -0.88
N TYR A 56 -3.91 -13.43 -1.07
CA TYR A 56 -5.12 -12.82 -0.53
C TYR A 56 -6.28 -12.93 -1.52
N ASP A 57 -7.39 -13.53 -1.11
CA ASP A 57 -8.64 -13.58 -1.89
C ASP A 57 -9.39 -12.24 -1.79
N ILE A 58 -8.78 -11.20 -2.37
CA ILE A 58 -9.28 -9.82 -2.36
C ILE A 58 -9.20 -9.27 -3.78
N GLU A 59 -10.30 -8.73 -4.29
CA GLU A 59 -10.30 -7.99 -5.56
C GLU A 59 -9.61 -6.63 -5.40
N TYR A 60 -8.73 -6.29 -6.33
CA TYR A 60 -8.10 -4.97 -6.34
C TYR A 60 -9.13 -3.89 -6.70
N VAL A 61 -9.25 -2.90 -5.81
CA VAL A 61 -10.03 -1.67 -6.03
C VAL A 61 -9.06 -0.49 -5.91
N PRO A 62 -8.86 0.30 -6.99
CA PRO A 62 -8.00 1.48 -6.93
C PRO A 62 -8.39 2.41 -5.78
N ILE A 63 -7.40 2.89 -5.03
CA ILE A 63 -7.63 3.73 -3.85
C ILE A 63 -8.54 4.94 -4.13
N GLU A 64 -8.39 5.59 -5.29
CA GLU A 64 -9.19 6.76 -5.66
C GLU A 64 -10.67 6.45 -5.96
N LYS A 65 -11.07 5.18 -5.94
CA LYS A 65 -12.47 4.73 -6.09
C LYS A 65 -13.06 4.17 -4.79
N LYS A 66 -12.27 4.10 -3.71
CA LYS A 66 -12.66 3.43 -2.46
C LYS A 66 -13.23 4.40 -1.41
N PHE A 67 -12.94 5.69 -1.53
CA PHE A 67 -13.33 6.77 -0.63
C PHE A 67 -13.73 7.98 -1.47
#